data_AF-A0A957SIR5-F1
#
_entry.id   AF-A0A957SIR5-F1
#
_cell.length_a   1.000
_cell.length_b   1.000
_cell.length_c   1.000
_cell.angle_alpha   90.00
_cell.angle_beta   90.00
_cell.angle_gamma   90.00
#
_symmetry.space_group_name_H-M   'P 1'
#
loop_
_entity.id
_entity.type
_entity.pdbx_description
1 polymer ?
#
loop_
_entity_poly.entity_id
_entity_poly.type
_entity_poly.pdbx_seq_one_letter_code
_entity_poly.pdbx_strand_id
1 'polypeptide(L)'
;MLEKAGAKEIVAIEANTSAYLRCLIVKELFQLQAARFLCGDFAAYLRQGSPRFDLCIASGVLYHMRHPLELIGLMAGVTDRLFLWTHYYDQALIAQNPAWAARFNGYGTAQYRDFACTVYRHHYHAALSWRGFRGGSAQYSHWMTRADILSCLQHFGFDKLTIGFEAPEHPHGPSFAVAAVRTRAELRPRGVDAVEPAEPVMTATPTFQTRKAALHAMLARLW
;
A
#
# COMPACT_ATOMS: atom_id res chain seq x y z
N MET A 1 -15.24 14.99 -7.56
CA MET A 1 -14.81 15.78 -6.39
C MET A 1 -13.64 16.69 -6.73
N LEU A 2 -12.49 16.14 -7.14
CA LEU A 2 -11.28 16.94 -7.42
C LEU A 2 -11.46 17.99 -8.53
N GLU A 3 -12.14 17.65 -9.63
CA GLU A 3 -12.44 18.61 -10.71
C GLU A 3 -13.28 19.78 -10.20
N LYS A 4 -14.32 19.50 -9.41
CA LYS A 4 -15.13 20.53 -8.73
C LYS A 4 -14.32 21.36 -7.73
N ALA A 5 -13.26 20.80 -7.17
CA ALA A 5 -12.34 21.49 -6.28
C ALA A 5 -11.27 22.33 -7.06
N GLY A 6 -11.33 22.36 -8.39
CA GLY A 6 -10.49 23.21 -9.23
C GLY A 6 -9.24 22.51 -9.81
N ALA A 7 -9.15 21.18 -9.77
CA ALA A 7 -8.08 20.47 -10.47
C ALA A 7 -8.17 20.72 -11.98
N LYS A 8 -7.08 21.23 -12.58
CA LYS A 8 -7.01 21.54 -14.02
C LYS A 8 -6.90 20.28 -14.89
N GLU A 9 -6.20 19.27 -14.39
CA GLU A 9 -6.03 17.97 -15.03
C GLU A 9 -5.97 16.90 -13.95
N ILE A 10 -6.56 15.75 -14.22
CA ILE A 10 -6.56 14.58 -13.34
C ILE A 10 -6.19 13.37 -14.19
N VAL A 11 -5.06 12.72 -13.89
CA VAL A 11 -4.73 11.41 -14.44
C VAL A 11 -5.15 10.35 -13.43
N ALA A 12 -6.08 9.47 -13.80
CA ALA A 12 -6.57 8.37 -12.98
C ALA A 12 -6.26 7.04 -13.68
N ILE A 13 -5.58 6.13 -12.99
CA ILE A 13 -5.09 4.87 -13.57
C ILE A 13 -5.77 3.70 -12.88
N GLU A 14 -6.37 2.80 -13.65
CA GLU A 14 -7.08 1.63 -13.16
C GLU A 14 -6.66 0.39 -13.96
N ALA A 15 -6.20 -0.65 -13.27
CA ALA A 15 -5.75 -1.89 -13.91
C ALA A 15 -6.91 -2.85 -14.20
N ASN A 16 -8.00 -2.77 -13.42
CA ASN A 16 -9.18 -3.58 -13.62
C ASN A 16 -10.02 -3.03 -14.78
N THR A 17 -10.01 -3.73 -15.91
CA THR A 17 -10.71 -3.31 -17.14
C THR A 17 -12.21 -3.04 -16.92
N SER A 18 -12.88 -3.83 -16.07
CA SER A 18 -14.29 -3.63 -15.76
C SER A 18 -14.52 -2.36 -14.94
N ALA A 19 -13.65 -2.04 -13.98
CA ALA A 19 -13.71 -0.79 -13.23
C ALA A 19 -13.38 0.41 -14.12
N TYR A 20 -12.35 0.30 -14.96
CA TYR A 20 -11.96 1.31 -15.94
C TYR A 20 -13.13 1.70 -16.86
N LEU A 21 -13.85 0.72 -17.41
CA LEU A 21 -15.04 1.00 -18.24
C LEU A 21 -16.14 1.73 -17.46
N ARG A 22 -16.37 1.37 -16.19
CA ARG A 22 -17.31 2.11 -15.33
C ARG A 22 -16.84 3.54 -15.07
N CYS A 23 -15.53 3.77 -14.92
CA CYS A 23 -14.98 5.12 -14.82
C CYS A 23 -15.24 5.95 -16.08
N LEU A 24 -15.16 5.37 -17.28
CA LEU A 24 -15.50 6.06 -18.53
C LEU A 24 -16.99 6.42 -18.60
N ILE A 25 -17.88 5.53 -18.15
CA ILE A 25 -19.32 5.82 -18.04
C ILE A 25 -19.56 6.98 -17.06
N VAL A 26 -18.91 6.96 -15.89
CA VAL A 26 -18.99 8.06 -14.92
C VAL A 26 -18.45 9.37 -15.49
N LYS A 27 -17.34 9.32 -16.24
CA LYS A 27 -16.80 10.48 -16.94
C LYS A 27 -17.85 11.12 -17.85
N GLU A 28 -18.55 10.31 -18.63
CA GLU A 28 -19.59 10.78 -19.55
C GLU A 28 -20.82 11.33 -18.80
N LEU A 29 -21.36 10.57 -17.84
CA LEU A 29 -22.55 10.95 -17.09
C LEU A 29 -22.39 12.26 -16.32
N PHE A 30 -21.20 12.52 -15.80
CA PHE A 30 -20.88 13.74 -15.05
C PHE A 30 -20.15 14.79 -15.88
N GLN A 31 -19.97 14.54 -17.19
CA GLN A 31 -19.27 15.42 -18.13
C GLN A 31 -17.91 15.90 -17.60
N LEU A 32 -17.13 14.99 -17.00
CA LEU A 32 -15.83 15.33 -16.42
C LEU A 32 -14.84 15.69 -17.54
N GLN A 33 -14.40 16.95 -17.57
CA GLN A 33 -13.53 17.48 -18.62
C GLN A 33 -12.05 17.38 -18.24
N ALA A 34 -11.73 17.55 -16.95
CA ALA A 34 -10.35 17.52 -16.45
C ALA A 34 -9.83 16.09 -16.26
N ALA A 35 -10.72 15.08 -16.18
CA ALA A 35 -10.33 13.70 -15.89
C ALA A 35 -9.92 12.90 -17.13
N ARG A 36 -8.69 12.39 -17.13
CA ARG A 36 -8.15 11.40 -18.06
C ARG A 36 -7.99 10.07 -17.35
N PHE A 37 -8.80 9.09 -17.73
CA PHE A 37 -8.67 7.71 -17.25
C PHE A 37 -7.72 6.93 -18.15
N LEU A 38 -6.80 6.18 -17.55
CA LEU A 38 -5.89 5.25 -18.22
C LEU A 38 -6.15 3.83 -17.71
N CYS A 39 -6.16 2.86 -18.62
CA CYS A 39 -6.26 1.45 -18.28
C CYS A 39 -4.85 0.84 -18.17
N GLY A 40 -4.41 0.46 -16.97
CA GLY A 40 -3.08 -0.11 -16.79
C GLY A 40 -2.57 -0.16 -15.36
N ASP A 41 -1.32 -0.58 -15.21
CA ASP A 41 -0.60 -0.63 -13.93
C ASP A 41 0.01 0.75 -13.61
N PHE A 42 -0.43 1.36 -12.51
CA PHE A 42 0.07 2.66 -12.09
C PHE A 42 1.53 2.62 -11.60
N ALA A 43 2.02 1.49 -11.07
CA ALA A 43 3.43 1.36 -10.70
C ALA A 43 4.30 1.35 -11.97
N ALA A 44 3.88 0.62 -13.00
CA ALA A 44 4.55 0.63 -14.30
C ALA A 44 4.54 2.04 -14.94
N TYR A 45 3.42 2.76 -14.85
CA TYR A 45 3.32 4.15 -15.30
C TYR A 45 4.33 5.07 -14.57
N LEU A 46 4.41 4.97 -13.24
CA LEU A 46 5.34 5.77 -12.45
C LEU A 46 6.81 5.45 -12.75
N ARG A 47 7.16 4.19 -13.01
CA ARG A 47 8.52 3.78 -13.39
C ARG A 47 9.01 4.39 -14.70
N GLN A 48 8.11 4.66 -15.65
CA GLN A 48 8.47 5.15 -16.99
C GLN A 48 8.87 6.63 -17.05
N GLY A 49 9.05 7.30 -15.91
CA GLY A 49 9.37 8.72 -15.87
C GLY A 49 8.14 9.59 -16.12
N SER A 50 7.12 9.40 -15.29
CA SER A 50 5.89 10.19 -15.30
C SER A 50 6.13 11.69 -15.10
N PRO A 51 5.21 12.57 -15.60
CA PRO A 51 5.28 13.99 -15.29
C PRO A 51 5.12 14.22 -13.78
N ARG A 52 5.54 15.41 -13.35
CA ARG A 52 5.33 15.85 -11.96
C ARG A 52 3.86 16.20 -11.71
N PHE A 53 3.34 15.81 -10.56
CA PHE A 53 1.99 16.13 -10.11
C PHE A 53 2.01 17.06 -8.89
N ASP A 54 1.08 18.02 -8.84
CA ASP A 54 0.89 18.91 -7.69
C ASP A 54 0.37 18.15 -6.44
N LEU A 55 -0.31 17.03 -6.66
CA LEU A 55 -0.87 16.15 -5.64
C LEU A 55 -0.97 14.72 -6.19
N CYS A 56 -0.49 13.74 -5.42
CA CYS A 56 -0.79 12.33 -5.62
C CYS A 56 -1.82 11.85 -4.60
N ILE A 57 -2.80 11.05 -5.02
CA ILE A 57 -3.82 10.46 -4.15
C ILE A 57 -3.77 8.95 -4.34
N ALA A 58 -3.36 8.24 -3.28
CA ALA A 58 -3.32 6.79 -3.21
C ALA A 58 -4.24 6.31 -2.10
N SER A 59 -5.51 6.10 -2.42
CA SER A 59 -6.50 5.63 -1.45
C SER A 59 -6.89 4.20 -1.78
N GLY A 60 -6.57 3.26 -0.90
CA GLY A 60 -7.05 1.90 -1.03
C GLY A 60 -6.17 1.00 -1.88
N VAL A 61 -4.93 1.41 -2.19
CA VAL A 61 -4.06 0.71 -3.16
C VAL A 61 -2.78 0.16 -2.56
N LEU A 62 -2.21 0.78 -1.53
CA LEU A 62 -0.88 0.38 -0.99
C LEU A 62 -0.89 -1.04 -0.41
N TYR A 63 -1.90 -1.39 0.38
CA TYR A 63 -2.05 -2.73 0.96
C TYR A 63 -2.40 -3.83 -0.07
N HIS A 64 -2.56 -3.45 -1.34
CA HIS A 64 -2.70 -4.38 -2.46
C HIS A 64 -1.39 -4.66 -3.20
N MET A 65 -0.29 -4.00 -2.82
CA MET A 65 0.98 -4.10 -3.54
C MET A 65 1.85 -5.26 -3.07
N ARG A 66 2.58 -5.87 -4.00
CA ARG A 66 3.70 -6.78 -3.69
C ARG A 66 4.93 -6.03 -3.19
N HIS A 67 5.18 -4.83 -3.73
CA HIS A 67 6.34 -4.00 -3.37
C HIS A 67 5.86 -2.63 -2.84
N PRO A 68 5.30 -2.57 -1.63
CA PRO A 68 4.71 -1.33 -1.12
C PRO A 68 5.74 -0.21 -0.89
N LEU A 69 6.98 -0.54 -0.52
CA LEU A 69 8.07 0.44 -0.35
C LEU A 69 8.41 1.13 -1.67
N GLU A 70 8.49 0.34 -2.75
CA GLU A 70 8.71 0.87 -4.10
C GLU A 70 7.60 1.84 -4.48
N LEU A 71 6.32 1.48 -4.28
CA LEU A 71 5.23 2.38 -4.63
C LEU A 71 5.35 3.74 -3.91
N ILE A 72 5.69 3.73 -2.61
CA ILE A 72 5.91 4.97 -1.85
C ILE A 72 7.07 5.78 -2.48
N GLY A 73 8.19 5.13 -2.80
CA GLY A 73 9.34 5.79 -3.43
C GLY A 73 9.02 6.37 -4.82
N LEU A 74 8.29 5.62 -5.66
CA LEU A 74 7.83 6.07 -6.97
C LEU A 74 6.92 7.30 -6.86
N MET A 75 5.94 7.28 -5.96
CA MET A 75 5.05 8.43 -5.72
C MET A 75 5.84 9.63 -5.18
N ALA A 76 6.78 9.42 -4.27
CA ALA A 76 7.63 10.48 -3.74
C ALA A 76 8.51 11.16 -4.81
N GLY A 77 8.83 10.46 -5.90
CA GLY A 77 9.59 10.99 -7.02
C GLY A 77 8.79 11.96 -7.91
N VAL A 78 7.46 11.83 -7.94
CA VAL A 78 6.61 12.61 -8.86
C VAL A 78 5.83 13.74 -8.17
N THR A 79 5.86 13.85 -6.85
CA THR A 79 5.14 14.91 -6.12
C THR A 79 5.81 15.34 -4.82
N ASP A 80 5.44 16.53 -4.35
CA ASP A 80 5.75 17.01 -3.00
C ASP A 80 4.54 16.89 -2.04
N ARG A 81 3.38 16.43 -2.53
CA ARG A 81 2.16 16.28 -1.73
C ARG A 81 1.47 14.96 -2.05
N LEU A 82 1.36 14.11 -1.04
CA LEU A 82 0.74 12.79 -1.14
C LEU A 82 -0.38 12.65 -0.11
N PHE A 83 -1.55 12.23 -0.54
CA PHE A 83 -2.56 11.67 0.34
C PHE A 83 -2.56 10.15 0.20
N LEU A 84 -2.43 9.43 1.31
CA LEU A 84 -2.44 7.98 1.37
C LEU A 84 -3.52 7.53 2.36
N TRP A 85 -4.40 6.62 1.95
CA TRP A 85 -5.25 5.84 2.87
C TRP A 85 -4.99 4.35 2.63
N THR A 86 -4.74 3.60 3.72
CA THR A 86 -4.30 2.21 3.62
C THR A 86 -4.65 1.39 4.86
N HIS A 87 -4.80 0.08 4.67
CA HIS A 87 -4.63 -0.91 5.73
C HIS A 87 -3.16 -1.08 6.10
N TYR A 88 -2.91 -1.49 7.34
CA TYR A 88 -1.58 -1.78 7.86
C TYR A 88 -1.57 -3.05 8.71
N TYR A 89 -0.39 -3.62 8.93
CA TYR A 89 -0.21 -4.76 9.81
C TYR A 89 -0.05 -4.31 11.27
N ASP A 90 -0.86 -4.88 12.15
CA ASP A 90 -0.68 -4.78 13.60
C ASP A 90 -0.80 -6.19 14.22
N GLN A 91 0.29 -6.66 14.84
CA GLN A 91 0.35 -8.02 15.37
C GLN A 91 -0.70 -8.27 16.46
N ALA A 92 -0.96 -7.28 17.32
CA ALA A 92 -1.87 -7.45 18.45
C ALA A 92 -3.32 -7.48 17.97
N LEU A 93 -3.72 -6.55 17.10
CA LEU A 93 -5.07 -6.48 16.54
C LEU A 93 -5.36 -7.67 15.62
N ILE A 94 -4.39 -8.07 14.78
CA ILE A 94 -4.55 -9.22 13.89
C ILE A 94 -4.65 -10.53 14.67
N ALA A 95 -3.86 -10.71 15.74
CA ALA A 95 -3.91 -11.91 16.56
C ALA A 95 -5.27 -12.09 17.28
N GLN A 96 -5.98 -11.00 17.57
CA GLN A 96 -7.30 -11.03 18.20
C GLN A 96 -8.42 -11.44 17.24
N ASN A 97 -8.19 -11.38 15.92
CA ASN A 97 -9.16 -11.75 14.91
C ASN A 97 -8.68 -12.95 14.09
N PRO A 98 -9.16 -14.19 14.38
CA PRO A 98 -8.73 -15.39 13.67
C PRO A 98 -8.92 -15.32 12.15
N ALA A 99 -9.96 -14.62 11.68
CA ALA A 99 -10.23 -14.46 10.24
C ALA A 99 -9.19 -13.54 9.56
N TRP A 100 -8.67 -12.54 10.27
CA TRP A 100 -7.55 -11.74 9.80
C TRP A 100 -6.24 -12.53 9.86
N ALA A 101 -5.95 -13.16 11.01
CA ALA A 101 -4.73 -13.93 11.22
C ALA A 101 -4.54 -15.03 10.16
N ALA A 102 -5.61 -15.71 9.75
CA ALA A 102 -5.56 -16.75 8.71
C ALA A 102 -5.10 -16.26 7.33
N ARG A 103 -5.11 -14.94 7.09
CA ARG A 103 -4.62 -14.32 5.84
C ARG A 103 -3.12 -14.04 5.87
N PHE A 104 -2.47 -14.14 7.03
CA PHE A 104 -1.04 -13.88 7.20
C PHE A 104 -0.27 -15.14 7.57
N ASN A 105 0.61 -15.60 6.69
CA ASN A 105 1.37 -16.84 6.85
C ASN A 105 2.90 -16.67 6.80
N GLY A 106 3.38 -15.44 6.63
CA GLY A 106 4.80 -15.16 6.66
C GLY A 106 5.09 -13.68 6.75
N TYR A 107 6.32 -13.38 7.12
CA TYR A 107 6.89 -12.03 7.11
C TYR A 107 8.29 -12.10 6.48
N GLY A 108 8.77 -11.01 5.91
CA GLY A 108 10.06 -10.96 5.26
C GLY A 108 10.65 -9.57 5.33
N THR A 109 11.92 -9.44 4.97
CA THR A 109 12.52 -8.11 4.80
C THR A 109 12.30 -7.67 3.36
N ALA A 110 11.62 -6.54 3.18
CA ALA A 110 11.55 -5.84 1.91
C ALA A 110 12.57 -4.69 1.93
N GLN A 111 13.21 -4.46 0.79
CA GLN A 111 14.12 -3.34 0.61
C GLN A 111 13.79 -2.63 -0.70
N TYR A 112 13.83 -1.30 -0.67
CA TYR A 112 13.82 -0.47 -1.85
C TYR A 112 14.78 0.70 -1.64
N ARG A 113 15.82 0.77 -2.48
CA ARG A 113 16.97 1.67 -2.28
C ARG A 113 17.60 1.47 -0.89
N ASP A 114 17.81 2.55 -0.14
CA ASP A 114 18.44 2.56 1.17
C ASP A 114 17.43 2.39 2.32
N PHE A 115 16.15 2.11 2.01
CA PHE A 115 15.12 1.82 3.00
C PHE A 115 14.78 0.33 3.00
N ALA A 116 14.81 -0.27 4.20
CA ALA A 116 14.37 -1.63 4.42
C ALA A 116 13.45 -1.69 5.64
N CYS A 117 12.45 -2.55 5.58
CA CYS A 117 11.59 -2.84 6.72
C CYS A 117 11.02 -4.26 6.65
N THR A 118 10.42 -4.71 7.74
CA THR A 118 9.65 -5.95 7.73
C THR A 118 8.32 -5.74 7.02
N VAL A 119 7.94 -6.71 6.19
CA VAL A 119 6.63 -6.78 5.55
C VAL A 119 5.96 -8.12 5.83
N TYR A 120 4.64 -8.12 5.84
CA TYR A 120 3.82 -9.26 6.21
C TYR A 120 3.00 -9.71 5.01
N ARG A 121 3.12 -10.97 4.62
CA ARG A 121 2.45 -11.50 3.44
C ARG A 121 0.97 -11.72 3.74
N HIS A 122 0.13 -11.02 2.99
CA HIS A 122 -1.32 -11.08 3.04
C HIS A 122 -1.85 -11.85 1.83
N HIS A 123 -2.58 -12.94 2.08
CA HIS A 123 -3.22 -13.75 1.04
C HIS A 123 -4.71 -13.42 0.91
N TYR A 124 -5.17 -13.26 -0.34
CA TYR A 124 -6.58 -12.99 -0.62
C TYR A 124 -7.48 -14.22 -0.53
N HIS A 125 -6.91 -15.44 -0.45
CA HIS A 125 -7.65 -16.71 -0.37
C HIS A 125 -8.80 -16.76 -1.41
N ALA A 126 -10.00 -17.20 -1.02
CA ALA A 126 -11.18 -17.32 -1.90
C ALA A 126 -11.71 -15.97 -2.45
N ALA A 127 -11.18 -14.82 -2.03
CA ALA A 127 -11.64 -13.51 -2.51
C ALA A 127 -11.33 -13.29 -4.00
N LEU A 128 -10.32 -13.98 -4.56
CA LEU A 128 -10.02 -13.93 -6.00
C LEU A 128 -11.15 -14.52 -6.86
N SER A 129 -11.97 -15.40 -6.29
CA SER A 129 -13.11 -16.03 -6.97
C SER A 129 -14.38 -15.18 -6.93
N TRP A 130 -14.39 -14.07 -6.19
CA TRP A 130 -15.55 -13.20 -6.05
C TRP A 130 -15.56 -12.10 -7.14
N ARG A 131 -16.64 -12.05 -7.93
CA ARG A 131 -16.83 -11.08 -9.03
C ARG A 131 -16.79 -9.60 -8.59
N GLY A 132 -16.89 -9.31 -7.29
CA GLY A 132 -16.82 -7.95 -6.72
C GLY A 132 -15.44 -7.51 -6.24
N PHE A 133 -14.41 -8.38 -6.31
CA PHE A 133 -13.06 -8.05 -5.84
C PHE A 133 -12.40 -6.98 -6.73
N ARG A 134 -11.92 -5.90 -6.09
CA ARG A 134 -11.22 -4.78 -6.72
C ARG A 134 -9.84 -4.55 -6.09
N GLY A 135 -9.13 -5.63 -5.77
CA GLY A 135 -7.74 -5.57 -5.28
C GLY A 135 -6.71 -5.80 -6.40
N GLY A 136 -5.43 -5.88 -6.02
CA GLY A 136 -4.33 -6.11 -6.95
C GLY A 136 -4.47 -7.43 -7.74
N SER A 137 -3.86 -7.49 -8.92
CA SER A 137 -3.89 -8.66 -9.81
C SER A 137 -3.09 -9.87 -9.30
N ALA A 138 -2.29 -9.69 -8.24
CA ALA A 138 -1.47 -10.72 -7.63
C ALA A 138 -2.23 -11.54 -6.58
N GLN A 139 -1.82 -12.80 -6.40
CA GLN A 139 -2.42 -13.73 -5.42
C GLN A 139 -2.19 -13.32 -3.95
N TYR A 140 -1.25 -12.40 -3.72
CA TYR A 140 -0.88 -11.90 -2.41
C TYR A 140 -0.44 -10.44 -2.51
N SER A 141 -0.39 -9.79 -1.35
CA SER A 141 0.25 -8.49 -1.15
C SER A 141 1.12 -8.51 0.10
N HIS A 142 1.83 -7.42 0.34
CA HIS A 142 2.63 -7.21 1.52
C HIS A 142 2.09 -6.02 2.30
N TRP A 143 1.77 -6.25 3.57
CA TRP A 143 1.36 -5.20 4.50
C TRP A 143 2.58 -4.76 5.30
N MET A 144 2.71 -3.44 5.46
CA MET A 144 3.71 -2.81 6.32
C MET A 144 3.07 -2.48 7.67
N THR A 145 3.87 -2.32 8.72
CA THR A 145 3.35 -1.73 9.97
C THR A 145 3.05 -0.25 9.77
N ARG A 146 2.19 0.32 10.61
CA ARG A 146 1.92 1.78 10.59
C ARG A 146 3.21 2.59 10.75
N ALA A 147 4.10 2.17 11.66
CA ALA A 147 5.37 2.84 11.91
C ALA A 147 6.30 2.79 10.67
N ASP A 148 6.36 1.64 9.99
CA ASP A 148 7.18 1.49 8.79
C ASP A 148 6.65 2.31 7.62
N ILE A 149 5.32 2.44 7.47
CA ILE A 149 4.72 3.30 6.43
C ILE A 149 5.13 4.77 6.66
N LEU A 150 5.02 5.27 7.89
CA LEU A 150 5.41 6.64 8.23
C LEU A 150 6.92 6.87 8.05
N SER A 151 7.73 5.90 8.47
CA SER A 151 9.20 5.95 8.33
C SER A 151 9.62 5.92 6.86
N CYS A 152 8.94 5.13 6.03
CA CYS A 152 9.17 5.05 4.59
C CYS A 152 8.85 6.39 3.90
N LEU A 153 7.72 7.02 4.25
CA LEU A 153 7.36 8.35 3.76
C LEU A 153 8.42 9.40 4.12
N GLN A 154 8.89 9.40 5.37
CA GLN A 154 9.95 10.30 5.83
C GLN A 154 11.28 10.02 5.12
N HIS A 155 11.64 8.76 4.94
CA HIS A 155 12.85 8.36 4.21
C HIS A 155 12.86 8.92 2.78
N PHE A 156 11.72 8.83 2.08
CA PHE A 156 11.58 9.44 0.75
C PHE A 156 11.31 10.96 0.78
N GLY A 157 11.54 11.57 1.94
CA GLY A 157 11.71 13.00 2.18
C GLY A 157 10.41 13.79 2.41
N PHE A 158 9.30 13.13 2.71
CA PHE A 158 8.12 13.82 3.23
C PHE A 158 8.35 14.17 4.71
N ASP A 159 8.67 15.42 4.99
CA ASP A 159 9.08 15.92 6.31
C ASP A 159 7.91 16.44 7.16
N LYS A 160 6.72 16.60 6.57
CA LYS A 160 5.49 16.97 7.30
C LYS A 160 4.41 15.93 7.06
N LEU A 161 4.06 15.18 8.09
CA LEU A 161 2.99 14.16 8.06
C LEU A 161 1.82 14.58 8.95
N THR A 162 0.63 14.63 8.38
CA THR A 162 -0.64 14.83 9.09
C THR A 162 -1.45 13.54 9.04
N ILE A 163 -1.66 12.91 10.18
CA ILE A 163 -2.34 11.61 10.29
C ILE A 163 -3.81 11.85 10.64
N GLY A 164 -4.70 11.04 10.07
CA GLY A 164 -6.13 11.08 10.37
C GLY A 164 -6.84 9.79 9.96
N PHE A 165 -8.16 9.74 10.14
CA PHE A 165 -8.99 8.59 9.77
C PHE A 165 -8.51 7.25 10.35
N GLU A 166 -7.96 7.28 11.56
CA GLU A 166 -7.58 6.06 12.29
C GLU A 166 -8.81 5.19 12.53
N ALA A 167 -8.73 3.94 12.09
CA ALA A 167 -9.78 2.95 12.26
C ALA A 167 -9.15 1.58 12.56
N PRO A 168 -8.62 1.38 13.78
CA PRO A 168 -7.95 0.13 14.16
C PRO A 168 -8.88 -1.09 14.12
N GLU A 169 -10.19 -0.88 14.29
CA GLU A 169 -11.22 -1.93 14.28
C GLU A 169 -11.94 -2.07 12.93
N HIS A 170 -11.41 -1.48 11.86
CA HIS A 170 -12.07 -1.54 10.56
C HIS A 170 -12.28 -3.00 10.10
N PRO A 171 -13.46 -3.38 9.54
CA PRO A 171 -13.82 -4.78 9.29
C PRO A 171 -12.83 -5.61 8.45
N HIS A 172 -11.99 -4.93 7.67
CA HIS A 172 -10.99 -5.52 6.77
C HIS A 172 -9.56 -5.47 7.29
N GLY A 173 -9.37 -5.13 8.57
CA GLY A 173 -8.07 -4.92 9.21
C GLY A 173 -7.86 -3.45 9.56
N PRO A 174 -6.91 -3.12 10.45
CA PRO A 174 -6.69 -1.76 10.89
C PRO A 174 -6.27 -0.86 9.72
N SER A 175 -6.73 0.40 9.72
CA SER A 175 -6.43 1.38 8.66
C SER A 175 -6.23 2.79 9.21
N PHE A 176 -5.60 3.63 8.39
CA PHE A 176 -5.44 5.06 8.64
C PHE A 176 -5.25 5.82 7.33
N ALA A 177 -5.29 7.15 7.40
CA ALA A 177 -4.80 8.02 6.34
C ALA A 177 -3.66 8.92 6.82
N VAL A 178 -2.83 9.33 5.88
CA VAL A 178 -1.79 10.33 6.07
C VAL A 178 -1.74 11.27 4.87
N ALA A 179 -1.73 12.57 5.16
CA ALA A 179 -1.34 13.60 4.21
C ALA A 179 0.15 13.91 4.47
N ALA A 180 0.99 13.61 3.49
CA ALA A 180 2.43 13.78 3.52
C ALA A 180 2.83 14.94 2.62
N VAL A 181 3.63 15.87 3.15
CA VAL A 181 4.11 17.06 2.44
C VAL A 181 5.64 17.12 2.56
N ARG A 182 6.29 17.42 1.44
CA ARG A 182 7.70 17.79 1.37
C ARG A 182 7.80 19.31 1.37
N THR A 183 8.32 19.89 2.44
CA THR A 183 8.49 21.35 2.58
C THR A 183 9.87 21.83 2.12
N ARG A 184 10.82 20.90 2.01
CA ARG A 184 12.22 21.12 1.70
C ARG A 184 12.61 20.50 0.36
N ALA A 185 13.04 21.33 -0.59
CA ALA A 185 13.33 20.89 -1.95
C ALA A 185 14.55 19.94 -2.01
N GLU A 186 15.50 20.11 -1.11
CA GLU A 186 16.72 19.31 -0.98
C GLU A 186 16.47 17.87 -0.54
N LEU A 187 15.31 17.59 0.09
CA LEU A 187 14.91 16.24 0.50
C LEU A 187 14.34 15.41 -0.67
N ARG A 188 14.23 16.00 -1.87
CA ARG A 188 13.69 15.28 -3.02
C ARG A 188 14.58 14.08 -3.38
N PRO A 189 14.00 12.89 -3.58
CA PRO A 189 14.76 11.74 -4.07
C PRO A 189 15.46 12.10 -5.40
N ARG A 190 16.78 11.95 -5.47
CA ARG A 190 17.52 12.11 -6.73
C ARG A 190 17.15 10.95 -7.65
N GLY A 191 16.84 11.27 -8.92
CA GLY A 191 16.67 10.35 -10.06
C GLY A 191 15.85 9.09 -9.75
N VAL A 192 14.63 8.98 -10.27
CA VAL A 192 13.88 7.72 -10.18
C VAL A 192 14.40 6.75 -11.24
N ASP A 193 15.67 6.33 -11.14
CA ASP A 193 16.12 5.19 -11.93
C ASP A 193 15.30 3.99 -11.46
N ALA A 194 14.60 3.36 -12.41
CA ALA A 194 13.72 2.24 -12.19
C ALA A 194 14.55 1.00 -11.82
N VAL A 195 14.93 0.90 -10.55
CA VAL A 195 15.44 -0.34 -9.98
C VAL A 195 14.23 -1.23 -9.72
N GLU A 196 14.15 -2.38 -10.40
CA GLU A 196 13.13 -3.36 -10.06
C GLU A 196 13.30 -3.80 -8.59
N PRO A 197 12.25 -3.79 -7.78
CA PRO A 197 12.35 -4.20 -6.38
C PRO A 197 12.59 -5.70 -6.32
N ALA A 198 13.51 -6.12 -5.45
CA ALA A 198 13.66 -7.53 -5.12
C ALA A 198 12.41 -8.06 -4.40
N GLU A 199 12.06 -9.32 -4.66
CA GLU A 199 11.04 -10.01 -3.87
C GLU A 199 11.54 -10.19 -2.42
N PRO A 200 10.71 -9.91 -1.40
CA PRO A 200 11.12 -10.08 0.00
C PRO A 200 11.51 -11.53 0.30
N VAL A 201 12.61 -11.73 1.03
CA VAL A 201 12.98 -13.06 1.54
C VAL A 201 12.05 -13.40 2.70
N MET A 202 11.13 -14.34 2.47
CA MET A 202 10.06 -14.67 3.41
C MET A 202 10.46 -15.72 4.44
N THR A 203 10.13 -15.46 5.70
CA THR A 203 10.13 -16.38 6.83
C THR A 203 8.69 -16.75 7.19
N ALA A 204 8.43 -18.02 7.47
CA ALA A 204 7.11 -18.47 7.88
C ALA A 204 6.72 -17.91 9.25
N THR A 205 5.47 -17.51 9.42
CA THR A 205 4.94 -17.17 10.75
C THR A 205 4.72 -18.47 11.52
N PRO A 206 5.24 -18.63 12.76
CA PRO A 206 4.97 -19.82 13.54
C PRO A 206 3.47 -19.98 13.74
N THR A 207 2.92 -21.10 13.29
CA THR A 207 1.51 -21.46 13.44
C THR A 207 1.13 -21.53 14.92
N PHE A 208 -0.16 -21.39 15.21
CA PHE A 208 -0.68 -21.59 16.57
C PHE A 208 -0.27 -22.96 17.16
N GLN A 209 -0.19 -23.99 16.32
CA GLN A 209 0.28 -25.33 16.69
C GLN A 209 1.77 -25.36 17.06
N THR A 210 2.63 -24.66 16.33
CA THR A 210 4.07 -24.59 16.67
C THR A 210 4.32 -23.76 17.92
N ARG A 211 3.51 -22.72 18.21
CA ARG A 211 3.57 -22.00 19.49
C ARG A 211 3.16 -22.88 20.68
N LYS A 212 2.13 -23.72 20.53
CA LYS A 212 1.71 -24.66 21.58
C LYS A 212 2.76 -25.75 21.82
N ALA A 213 3.39 -26.25 20.76
CA ALA A 213 4.48 -27.21 20.86
C ALA A 213 5.75 -26.60 21.49
N ALA A 214 6.12 -25.37 21.12
CA ALA A 214 7.25 -24.66 21.71
C ALA A 214 7.00 -24.32 23.19
N LEU A 215 5.78 -23.89 23.55
CA LEU A 215 5.41 -23.63 24.95
C LEU A 215 5.42 -24.93 25.77
N HIS A 216 4.90 -26.04 25.24
CA HIS A 216 5.02 -27.35 25.90
C HIS A 216 6.47 -27.81 26.04
N ALA A 217 7.29 -27.65 25.01
CA ALA A 217 8.71 -28.03 25.06
C ALA A 217 9.51 -27.15 26.04
N MET A 218 9.13 -25.89 26.21
CA MET A 218 9.76 -24.96 27.15
C MET A 218 9.33 -25.26 28.59
N LEU A 219 8.06 -25.60 28.81
CA LEU A 219 7.55 -26.06 30.12
C LEU A 219 8.11 -27.44 30.51
N ALA A 220 8.31 -28.34 29.55
CA ALA A 220 8.91 -29.66 29.77
C ALA A 220 10.42 -29.62 30.07
N ARG A 221 11.07 -28.46 29.93
CA ARG A 221 12.48 -28.24 30.34
C ARG A 221 12.60 -27.59 31.72
N LEU A 222 11.48 -27.21 32.33
CA LEU A 222 11.41 -26.61 33.66
C LEU A 222 11.02 -27.64 34.74
N TRP A 223 10.94 -28.93 34.38
CA TRP A 223 10.72 -30.07 35.26
C TRP A 223 11.69 -31.19 34.89
#